data_AF-A0A4P9XWQ1-F1
#
_entry.id   AF-A0A4P9XWQ1-F1
#
_cell.length_a   1.000
_cell.length_b   1.000
_cell.length_c   1.000
_cell.angle_alpha   90.00
_cell.angle_beta   90.00
_cell.angle_gamma   90.00
#
_symmetry.space_group_name_H-M   'P 1'
#
loop_
_entity.id
_entity.type
_entity.pdbx_description
1 polymer ?
#
loop_
_entity_poly.entity_id
_entity_poly.type
_entity_poly.pdbx_seq_one_letter_code
_entity_poly.pdbx_strand_id
1 'polypeptide(L)'
;MDGTTATQSSIAAATRSGLVRVGDKWMYPEDEDTTNGSYEHRKRAREMEQTADKARQLTRVAEDYGAHHVADFLPVKVLDHFEERAAAARQGREAVQEEQYAEHRLDERNVGYRMLARQGWQTGTGLGIEQQGITAPIAASAHASNVQNAAGLGQHRPEALQDNEDEFSLYRKRMMLAYKYRPNPLNNPRRDYY
;
A
#
# COMPACT_ATOMS: atom_id res chain seq x y z
N MET A 1 76.33 -14.65 9.48
CA MET A 1 76.23 -16.06 9.05
C MET A 1 74.93 -16.54 9.65
N ASP A 2 73.88 -16.28 8.90
CA ASP A 2 72.55 -15.99 9.39
C ASP A 2 71.74 -17.28 9.50
N GLY A 3 71.18 -17.55 10.68
CA GLY A 3 70.22 -18.62 10.91
C GLY A 3 68.81 -18.09 10.69
N THR A 4 68.26 -18.30 9.49
CA THR A 4 66.87 -17.96 9.17
C THR A 4 65.91 -18.94 9.84
N THR A 5 65.20 -18.48 10.87
CA THR A 5 64.05 -19.15 11.45
C THR A 5 62.84 -19.05 10.52
N ALA A 6 62.31 -20.18 10.06
CA ALA A 6 61.10 -20.23 9.26
C ALA A 6 59.87 -19.93 10.13
N THR A 7 59.27 -18.76 9.92
CA THR A 7 57.99 -18.35 10.48
C THR A 7 56.88 -19.20 9.84
N GLN A 8 56.26 -20.10 10.61
CA GLN A 8 55.00 -20.73 10.19
C GLN A 8 53.89 -19.67 10.21
N SER A 9 53.47 -19.24 9.02
CA SER A 9 52.34 -18.34 8.84
C SER A 9 51.04 -19.14 8.96
N SER A 10 50.36 -19.02 10.10
CA SER A 10 49.01 -19.54 10.29
C SER A 10 48.03 -18.69 9.48
N ILE A 11 47.57 -19.21 8.34
CA ILE A 11 46.52 -18.56 7.54
C ILE A 11 45.21 -18.69 8.32
N ALA A 12 44.80 -17.60 8.97
CA ALA A 12 43.49 -17.47 9.58
C ALA A 12 42.41 -17.72 8.51
N ALA A 13 41.63 -18.79 8.67
CA ALA A 13 40.50 -19.09 7.82
C ALA A 13 39.47 -17.95 7.94
N ALA A 14 39.41 -17.09 6.93
CA ALA A 14 38.39 -16.06 6.82
C ALA A 14 37.02 -16.73 6.71
N THR A 15 36.36 -16.90 7.86
CA THR A 15 35.04 -17.52 7.94
C THR A 15 34.02 -16.45 7.56
N ARG A 16 33.61 -16.41 6.29
CA ARG A 16 32.37 -15.72 5.90
C ARG A 16 31.22 -16.57 6.44
N SER A 17 30.74 -16.20 7.63
CA SER A 17 29.58 -16.80 8.30
C SER A 17 28.49 -17.19 7.30
N GLY A 18 28.25 -18.50 7.15
CA GLY A 18 27.13 -19.05 6.36
C GLY A 18 27.42 -19.52 4.94
N LEU A 19 28.64 -19.37 4.41
CA LEU A 19 28.99 -19.83 3.06
C LEU A 19 29.94 -21.04 3.12
N VAL A 20 29.65 -22.06 2.31
CA VAL A 20 30.51 -23.23 2.08
C VAL A 20 31.31 -23.02 0.80
N ARG A 21 32.60 -23.38 0.83
CA ARG A 21 33.47 -23.27 -0.33
C ARG A 21 33.40 -24.56 -1.14
N VAL A 22 32.92 -24.49 -2.37
CA VAL A 22 32.93 -25.60 -3.32
C VAL A 22 33.83 -25.20 -4.48
N GLY A 23 35.02 -25.83 -4.56
CA GLY A 23 36.09 -25.38 -5.46
C GLY A 23 36.61 -23.99 -5.08
N ASP A 24 36.60 -23.05 -6.05
CA ASP A 24 36.99 -21.64 -5.86
C ASP A 24 35.80 -20.69 -5.62
N LYS A 25 34.58 -21.23 -5.53
CA LYS A 25 33.36 -20.44 -5.35
C LYS A 25 32.81 -20.61 -3.94
N TRP A 26 32.40 -19.50 -3.34
CA TRP A 26 31.63 -19.48 -2.10
C TRP A 26 30.15 -19.58 -2.45
N MET A 27 29.48 -20.63 -1.98
CA MET A 27 28.05 -20.86 -2.19
C MET A 27 27.37 -21.04 -0.83
N TYR A 28 26.10 -20.67 -0.73
CA TYR A 28 25.34 -21.06 0.46
C TYR A 28 25.11 -22.57 0.42
N PRO A 29 25.24 -23.29 1.55
CA PRO A 29 25.01 -24.75 1.57
C PRO A 29 23.63 -25.16 1.06
N GLU A 30 22.65 -24.25 1.08
CA GLU A 30 21.31 -24.48 0.53
C GLU A 30 21.24 -24.40 -1.01
N ASP A 31 22.24 -23.85 -1.69
CA ASP A 31 22.30 -23.77 -3.16
C ASP A 31 22.98 -24.99 -3.83
N GLU A 32 23.38 -26.00 -3.05
CA GLU A 32 23.97 -27.25 -3.56
C GLU A 32 22.93 -28.14 -4.27
N ASP A 33 21.69 -28.15 -3.79
CA ASP A 33 20.56 -28.84 -4.43
C ASP A 33 19.82 -27.91 -5.42
N THR A 34 20.02 -28.18 -6.72
CA THR A 34 19.37 -27.45 -7.83
C THR A 34 18.10 -28.12 -8.35
N THR A 35 17.69 -29.27 -7.78
CA THR A 35 16.55 -30.08 -8.25
C THR A 35 15.24 -29.29 -8.32
N ASN A 36 15.05 -28.26 -7.47
CA ASN A 36 13.89 -27.35 -7.47
C ASN A 36 14.28 -25.87 -7.66
N GLY A 37 15.39 -25.59 -8.35
CA GLY A 37 15.94 -24.25 -8.53
C GLY A 37 16.73 -23.74 -7.32
N SER A 38 17.35 -22.55 -7.45
CA SER A 38 18.16 -21.92 -6.38
C SER A 38 17.32 -21.48 -5.17
N TYR A 39 17.99 -21.09 -4.07
CA TYR A 39 17.32 -20.58 -2.87
C TYR A 39 16.31 -19.46 -3.16
N GLU A 40 16.67 -18.48 -3.99
CA GLU A 40 15.77 -17.37 -4.39
C GLU A 40 14.53 -17.86 -5.14
N HIS A 41 14.65 -18.93 -5.96
CA HIS A 41 13.49 -19.52 -6.63
C HIS A 41 12.54 -20.18 -5.63
N ARG A 42 13.07 -20.89 -4.63
CA ARG A 42 12.27 -21.52 -3.56
C ARG A 42 11.62 -20.49 -2.65
N LYS A 43 12.32 -19.39 -2.35
CA LYS A 43 11.76 -18.26 -1.58
C LYS A 43 10.56 -17.64 -2.31
N ARG A 44 10.71 -17.30 -3.60
CA ARG A 44 9.57 -16.79 -4.40
C ARG A 44 8.46 -17.83 -4.53
N ALA A 45 8.78 -19.12 -4.71
CA ALA A 45 7.77 -20.17 -4.77
C ALA A 45 6.94 -20.25 -3.47
N ARG A 46 7.60 -20.10 -2.31
CA ARG A 46 6.91 -20.04 -1.01
C ARG A 46 6.06 -18.77 -0.88
N GLU A 47 6.54 -17.61 -1.34
CA GLU A 47 5.75 -16.38 -1.38
C GLU A 47 4.51 -16.54 -2.29
N MET A 48 4.66 -17.22 -3.42
CA MET A 48 3.55 -17.55 -4.34
C MET A 48 2.54 -18.50 -3.70
N GLU A 49 3.01 -19.53 -2.97
CA GLU A 49 2.14 -20.47 -2.25
C GLU A 49 1.34 -19.78 -1.15
N GLN A 50 1.99 -18.95 -0.33
CA GLN A 50 1.32 -18.14 0.70
C GLN A 50 0.25 -17.22 0.09
N THR A 51 0.58 -16.62 -1.04
CA THR A 51 -0.35 -15.75 -1.78
C THR A 51 -1.55 -16.54 -2.32
N ALA A 52 -1.31 -17.72 -2.87
CA ALA A 52 -2.36 -18.60 -3.39
C ALA A 52 -3.29 -19.10 -2.26
N ASP A 53 -2.74 -19.46 -1.11
CA ASP A 53 -3.54 -19.91 0.03
C ASP A 53 -4.38 -18.78 0.63
N LYS A 54 -3.81 -17.57 0.74
CA LYS A 54 -4.58 -16.38 1.13
C LYS A 54 -5.73 -16.12 0.15
N ALA A 55 -5.48 -16.23 -1.14
CA ALA A 55 -6.52 -16.06 -2.17
C ALA A 55 -7.63 -17.11 -2.04
N ARG A 56 -7.26 -18.38 -1.84
CA ARG A 56 -8.22 -19.48 -1.58
C ARG A 56 -9.06 -19.24 -0.33
N GLN A 57 -8.45 -18.79 0.75
CA GLN A 57 -9.15 -18.45 2.00
C GLN A 57 -10.18 -17.34 1.77
N LEU A 58 -9.78 -16.25 1.10
CA LEU A 58 -10.69 -15.14 0.79
C LEU A 58 -11.86 -15.58 -0.11
N THR A 59 -11.61 -16.44 -1.09
CA THR A 59 -12.67 -17.00 -1.94
C THR A 59 -13.63 -17.87 -1.15
N ARG A 60 -13.13 -18.79 -0.32
CA ARG A 60 -13.98 -19.64 0.55
C ARG A 60 -14.82 -18.82 1.49
N VAL A 61 -14.21 -17.85 2.17
CA VAL A 61 -14.91 -16.96 3.11
C VAL A 61 -16.04 -16.21 2.41
N ALA A 62 -15.81 -15.71 1.19
CA ALA A 62 -16.87 -15.06 0.41
C ALA A 62 -18.00 -16.03 0.00
N GLU A 63 -17.67 -17.27 -0.37
CA GLU A 63 -18.64 -18.32 -0.67
C GLU A 63 -19.48 -18.66 0.58
N ASP A 64 -18.84 -18.78 1.74
CA ASP A 64 -19.47 -19.09 3.03
C ASP A 64 -20.42 -17.98 3.49
N TYR A 65 -20.09 -16.71 3.24
CA TYR A 65 -20.96 -15.57 3.50
C TYR A 65 -22.14 -15.46 2.51
N GLY A 66 -22.18 -16.28 1.45
CA GLY A 66 -23.22 -16.23 0.43
C GLY A 66 -23.22 -14.94 -0.40
N ALA A 67 -22.07 -14.28 -0.50
CA ALA A 67 -21.93 -13.05 -1.27
C ALA A 67 -21.97 -13.39 -2.78
N HIS A 68 -23.10 -13.11 -3.42
CA HIS A 68 -23.33 -13.43 -4.83
C HIS A 68 -23.39 -12.19 -5.71
N HIS A 69 -23.98 -11.11 -5.18
CA HIS A 69 -24.07 -9.84 -5.88
C HIS A 69 -22.77 -9.06 -5.76
N VAL A 70 -22.41 -8.28 -6.79
CA VAL A 70 -21.15 -7.51 -6.75
C VAL A 70 -21.15 -6.47 -5.63
N ALA A 71 -22.31 -5.96 -5.21
CA ALA A 71 -22.46 -5.05 -4.08
C ALA A 71 -22.15 -5.67 -2.72
N ASP A 72 -22.31 -6.99 -2.55
CA ASP A 72 -22.11 -7.67 -1.27
C ASP A 72 -20.65 -7.61 -0.80
N PHE A 73 -19.73 -7.39 -1.75
CA PHE A 73 -18.30 -7.26 -1.51
C PHE A 73 -17.88 -5.86 -1.09
N LEU A 74 -18.79 -4.87 -1.15
CA LEU A 74 -18.48 -3.49 -0.81
C LEU A 74 -18.53 -3.30 0.71
N PRO A 75 -17.43 -2.92 1.38
CA PRO A 75 -17.46 -2.66 2.81
C PRO A 75 -18.41 -1.50 3.14
N VAL A 76 -19.20 -1.63 4.21
CA VAL A 76 -20.22 -0.62 4.59
C VAL A 76 -19.63 0.78 4.73
N LYS A 77 -18.49 0.94 5.42
CA LYS A 77 -17.81 2.25 5.54
C LYS A 77 -17.46 2.89 4.20
N VAL A 78 -17.09 2.06 3.21
CA VAL A 78 -16.72 2.53 1.88
C VAL A 78 -17.98 2.89 1.08
N LEU A 79 -19.08 2.16 1.29
CA LEU A 79 -20.39 2.49 0.75
C LEU A 79 -20.90 3.81 1.32
N ASP A 80 -20.86 4.01 2.63
CA ASP A 80 -21.31 5.23 3.31
C ASP A 80 -20.59 6.46 2.72
N HIS A 81 -19.26 6.40 2.67
CA HIS A 81 -18.46 7.46 2.06
C HIS A 81 -18.79 7.68 0.56
N PHE A 82 -19.10 6.62 -0.20
CA PHE A 82 -19.54 6.77 -1.59
C PHE A 82 -20.89 7.48 -1.70
N GLU A 83 -21.85 7.11 -0.85
CA GLU A 83 -23.20 7.69 -0.81
C GLU A 83 -23.18 9.15 -0.36
N GLU A 84 -22.37 9.48 0.65
CA GLU A 84 -22.16 10.86 1.09
C GLU A 84 -21.56 11.73 -0.01
N ARG A 85 -20.54 11.22 -0.72
CA ARG A 85 -19.97 11.91 -1.88
C ARG A 85 -21.00 12.11 -3.00
N ALA A 86 -21.84 11.12 -3.26
CA ALA A 86 -22.88 11.22 -4.29
C ALA A 86 -23.97 12.23 -3.88
N ALA A 87 -24.34 12.27 -2.60
CA ALA A 87 -25.27 13.25 -2.05
C ALA A 87 -24.68 14.68 -2.09
N ALA A 88 -23.39 14.85 -1.76
CA ALA A 88 -22.70 16.12 -1.83
C ALA A 88 -22.65 16.66 -3.27
N ALA A 89 -22.27 15.82 -4.24
CA ALA A 89 -22.27 16.18 -5.66
C ALA A 89 -23.65 16.63 -6.16
N ARG A 90 -24.73 15.92 -5.78
CA ARG A 90 -26.11 16.32 -6.09
C ARG A 90 -26.50 17.67 -5.50
N GLN A 91 -25.93 18.04 -4.35
CA GLN A 91 -26.18 19.31 -3.67
C GLN A 91 -25.23 20.43 -4.13
N GLY A 92 -24.31 20.16 -5.06
CA GLY A 92 -23.25 21.08 -5.46
C GLY A 92 -22.30 21.43 -4.31
N ARG A 93 -22.23 20.57 -3.29
CA ARG A 93 -21.30 20.70 -2.16
C ARG A 93 -20.06 19.87 -2.44
N GLU A 94 -18.89 20.41 -2.12
CA GLU A 94 -17.68 19.61 -2.15
C GLU A 94 -17.78 18.49 -1.11
N ALA A 95 -17.49 17.27 -1.54
CA ALA A 95 -17.41 16.11 -0.67
C ALA A 95 -16.40 16.39 0.46
N VAL A 96 -16.86 16.26 1.70
CA VAL A 96 -16.02 16.57 2.85
C VAL A 96 -14.99 15.45 3.03
N GLN A 97 -13.75 15.68 2.61
CA GLN A 97 -12.63 14.75 2.82
C GLN A 97 -12.11 14.76 4.27
N GLU A 98 -12.90 15.25 5.23
CA GLU A 98 -12.48 15.54 6.61
C GLU A 98 -12.13 14.27 7.40
N GLU A 99 -12.66 13.11 7.00
CA GLU A 99 -12.47 11.86 7.74
C GLU A 99 -11.00 11.45 7.83
N GLN A 100 -10.23 11.63 6.74
CA GLN A 100 -8.79 11.31 6.76
C GLN A 100 -8.03 12.20 7.75
N TYR A 101 -8.43 13.47 7.85
CA TYR A 101 -7.85 14.38 8.83
C TYR A 101 -8.32 14.04 10.25
N ALA A 102 -9.59 13.68 10.43
CA ALA A 102 -10.13 13.27 11.71
C ALA A 102 -9.46 12.00 12.26
N GLU A 103 -9.24 10.99 11.41
CA GLU A 103 -8.56 9.75 11.78
C GLU A 103 -7.05 9.95 12.03
N HIS A 104 -6.41 10.87 11.31
CA HIS A 104 -4.95 11.07 11.37
C HIS A 104 -4.54 12.42 11.98
N ARG A 105 -5.37 12.99 12.83
CA ARG A 105 -5.05 14.23 13.54
C ARG A 105 -3.77 14.05 14.37
N LEU A 106 -2.94 15.09 14.43
CA LEU A 106 -1.75 15.11 15.27
C LEU A 106 -2.14 15.05 16.74
N ASP A 107 -1.95 13.88 17.35
CA ASP A 107 -2.15 13.67 18.78
C ASP A 107 -0.94 14.08 19.62
N GLU A 108 -1.17 14.35 20.90
CA GLU A 108 -0.13 14.72 21.88
C GLU A 108 0.95 13.66 22.07
N ARG A 109 0.61 12.40 21.75
CA ARG A 109 1.53 11.25 21.81
C ARG A 109 2.54 11.27 20.65
N ASN A 110 2.26 12.01 19.57
CA ASN A 110 3.13 12.11 18.42
C ASN A 110 4.38 12.95 18.76
N VAL A 111 5.56 12.46 18.37
CA VAL A 111 6.84 13.15 18.61
C VAL A 111 6.87 14.52 17.93
N GLY A 112 6.36 14.61 16.70
CA GLY A 112 6.25 15.86 15.94
C GLY A 112 5.33 16.88 16.61
N TYR A 113 4.20 16.43 17.16
CA TYR A 113 3.32 17.30 17.96
C TYR A 113 4.08 17.90 19.15
N ARG A 114 4.79 17.08 19.93
CA ARG A 114 5.55 17.55 21.10
C ARG A 114 6.67 18.52 20.72
N MET A 115 7.32 18.29 19.58
CA MET A 115 8.34 19.20 19.05
C MET A 115 7.72 20.55 18.67
N LEU A 116 6.60 20.56 17.94
CA LEU A 116 5.88 21.78 17.57
C LEU A 116 5.40 22.54 18.82
N ALA A 117 4.77 21.84 19.77
CA ALA A 117 4.31 22.41 21.02
C ALA A 117 5.44 23.06 21.83
N ARG A 118 6.62 22.43 21.86
CA ARG A 118 7.80 22.97 22.54
C ARG A 118 8.35 24.23 21.88
N GLN A 119 8.13 24.39 20.57
CA GLN A 119 8.47 25.61 19.83
C GLN A 119 7.36 26.67 19.90
N GLY A 120 6.34 26.47 20.74
CA GLY A 120 5.27 27.44 20.98
C GLY A 120 4.06 27.31 20.05
N TRP A 121 4.02 26.32 19.15
CA TRP A 121 2.83 26.05 18.33
C TRP A 121 1.72 25.43 19.19
N GLN A 122 0.47 25.82 18.93
CA GLN A 122 -0.69 25.30 19.65
C GLN A 122 -1.69 24.67 18.67
N THR A 123 -2.37 23.62 19.12
CA THR A 123 -3.38 22.93 18.31
C THR A 123 -4.47 23.90 17.86
N GLY A 124 -4.74 23.94 16.56
CA GLY A 124 -5.73 24.83 15.95
C GLY A 124 -5.18 26.21 15.56
N THR A 125 -3.89 26.48 15.77
CA THR A 125 -3.23 27.70 15.29
C THR A 125 -2.47 27.45 13.98
N GLY A 126 -2.48 28.44 13.08
CA GLY A 126 -1.65 28.43 11.88
C GLY A 126 -0.18 28.64 12.21
N LEU A 127 0.71 28.19 11.32
CA LEU A 127 2.15 28.44 11.44
C LEU A 127 2.53 29.84 10.92
N GLY A 128 3.65 30.40 11.38
CA GLY A 128 4.13 31.72 10.97
C GLY A 128 4.08 32.75 12.11
N ILE A 129 4.69 33.92 11.88
CA ILE A 129 4.86 34.97 12.89
C ILE A 129 3.55 35.52 13.44
N GLU A 130 2.51 35.54 12.61
CA GLU A 130 1.16 36.03 12.92
C GLU A 130 0.14 34.89 12.86
N GLN A 131 0.61 33.63 12.93
CA GLN A 131 -0.23 32.43 12.78
C GLN A 131 -1.00 32.40 11.44
N GLN A 132 -0.46 33.04 10.41
CA GLN A 132 -1.11 33.23 9.11
C GLN A 132 -1.14 31.98 8.21
N GLY A 133 -0.42 30.93 8.60
CA GLY A 133 -0.35 29.68 7.86
C GLY A 133 -1.66 28.91 7.90
N ILE A 134 -1.79 27.98 6.96
CA ILE A 134 -3.01 27.17 6.82
C ILE A 134 -3.16 26.24 8.02
N THR A 135 -4.33 26.28 8.67
CA THR A 135 -4.63 25.48 9.86
C THR A 135 -5.11 24.07 9.52
N ALA A 136 -5.88 23.93 8.44
CA ALA A 136 -6.38 22.63 7.97
C ALA A 136 -5.53 22.16 6.77
N PRO A 137 -5.18 20.87 6.70
CA PRO A 137 -4.42 20.37 5.55
C PRO A 137 -5.24 20.50 4.27
N ILE A 138 -4.57 20.88 3.18
CA ILE A 138 -5.18 20.86 1.84
C ILE A 138 -5.05 19.43 1.30
N ALA A 139 -6.15 18.85 0.83
CA ALA A 139 -6.10 17.58 0.12
C ALA A 139 -5.36 17.76 -1.21
N ALA A 140 -4.33 16.94 -1.44
CA ALA A 140 -3.72 16.86 -2.78
C ALA A 140 -4.81 16.38 -3.76
N SER A 141 -4.96 17.05 -4.91
CA SER A 141 -5.97 16.63 -5.88
C SER A 141 -5.73 15.18 -6.29
N ALA A 142 -6.79 14.37 -6.36
CA ALA A 142 -6.71 12.95 -6.69
C ALA A 142 -6.06 12.65 -8.05
N HIS A 143 -5.83 13.68 -8.87
CA HIS A 143 -5.12 13.60 -10.15
C HIS A 143 -3.60 13.53 -9.98
N ALA A 144 -3.01 14.10 -8.93
CA ALA A 144 -1.56 14.16 -8.77
C ALA A 144 -0.94 12.82 -8.28
N SER A 145 -1.71 11.99 -7.56
CA SER A 145 -1.22 10.74 -6.98
C SER A 145 -1.21 9.53 -7.94
N ASN A 146 -1.78 9.67 -9.14
CA ASN A 146 -1.79 8.61 -10.14
C ASN A 146 -1.00 9.02 -11.38
N VAL A 147 0.32 9.18 -11.17
CA VAL A 147 1.31 9.30 -12.24
C VAL A 147 1.35 8.04 -13.13
N GLN A 148 0.73 6.94 -12.70
CA GLN A 148 0.72 5.67 -13.44
C GLN A 148 -0.26 5.69 -14.64
N ASN A 149 -1.31 6.50 -14.58
CA ASN A 149 -2.19 6.75 -15.70
C ASN A 149 -1.74 8.06 -16.36
N ALA A 150 -1.06 7.96 -17.51
CA ALA A 150 -0.68 9.09 -18.37
C ALA A 150 -1.91 9.76 -19.02
N ALA A 151 -2.92 10.06 -18.22
CA ALA A 151 -4.13 10.74 -18.61
C ALA A 151 -3.83 12.23 -18.83
N GLY A 152 -4.49 12.83 -19.82
CA GLY A 152 -4.34 14.25 -20.10
C GLY A 152 -4.89 15.13 -18.98
N LEU A 153 -4.39 16.35 -18.88
CA LEU A 153 -4.99 17.38 -18.01
C LEU A 153 -6.47 17.56 -18.39
N GLY A 154 -7.36 17.56 -17.40
CA GLY A 154 -8.82 17.65 -17.61
C GLY A 154 -9.52 16.31 -17.85
N GLN A 155 -8.78 15.21 -17.97
CA GLN A 155 -9.37 13.88 -18.08
C GLN A 155 -9.82 13.40 -16.69
N HIS A 156 -11.13 13.27 -16.51
CA HIS A 156 -11.73 12.81 -15.26
C HIS A 156 -11.60 11.29 -15.13
N ARG A 157 -11.36 10.79 -13.91
CA ARG A 157 -11.47 9.34 -13.66
C ARG A 157 -12.94 8.93 -13.83
N PRO A 158 -13.22 7.77 -14.45
CA PRO A 158 -14.60 7.28 -14.58
C PRO A 158 -15.24 6.99 -13.21
N GLU A 159 -14.42 6.72 -12.19
CA GLU A 159 -14.83 6.52 -10.80
C GLU A 159 -15.29 7.81 -10.10
N ALA A 160 -14.86 8.97 -10.59
CA ALA A 160 -15.15 10.24 -9.93
C ALA A 160 -16.61 10.62 -10.15
N LEU A 161 -17.28 11.01 -9.06
CA LEU A 161 -18.67 11.45 -9.07
C LEU A 161 -18.79 12.85 -9.69
N GLN A 162 -19.76 13.03 -10.59
CA GLN A 162 -20.10 14.28 -11.26
C GLN A 162 -21.49 14.76 -10.83
N ASP A 163 -21.71 16.08 -10.89
CA ASP A 163 -22.88 16.75 -10.34
C ASP A 163 -24.21 16.38 -11.02
N ASN A 164 -24.17 15.79 -12.22
CA ASN A 164 -25.33 15.44 -13.04
C ASN A 164 -25.44 13.94 -13.34
N GLU A 165 -24.97 13.08 -12.45
CA GLU A 165 -25.06 11.63 -12.67
C GLU A 165 -26.46 11.07 -12.53
N ASP A 166 -26.85 10.29 -13.55
CA ASP A 166 -28.06 9.46 -13.53
C ASP A 166 -27.94 8.32 -12.50
N GLU A 167 -29.07 7.82 -12.02
CA GLU A 167 -29.14 6.71 -11.05
C GLU A 167 -28.43 5.45 -11.58
N PHE A 168 -28.56 5.16 -12.88
CA PHE A 168 -27.84 4.06 -13.50
C PHE A 168 -26.32 4.26 -13.47
N SER A 169 -25.86 5.51 -13.62
CA SER A 169 -24.42 5.84 -13.59
C SER A 169 -23.85 5.67 -12.18
N LEU A 170 -24.57 6.13 -11.16
CA LEU A 170 -24.21 5.93 -9.76
C LEU A 170 -24.18 4.45 -9.38
N TYR A 171 -25.20 3.69 -9.80
CA TYR A 171 -25.22 2.24 -9.61
C TYR A 171 -23.98 1.58 -10.23
N ARG A 172 -23.68 1.90 -11.49
CA ARG A 172 -22.48 1.38 -12.17
C ARG A 172 -21.21 1.72 -11.38
N LYS A 173 -21.03 2.96 -10.93
CA LYS A 173 -19.85 3.37 -10.17
C LYS A 173 -19.76 2.66 -8.82
N ARG A 174 -20.88 2.47 -8.12
CA ARG A 174 -20.96 1.66 -6.91
C ARG A 174 -20.52 0.21 -7.17
N MET A 175 -20.96 -0.38 -8.29
CA MET A 175 -20.55 -1.74 -8.67
C MET A 175 -19.07 -1.81 -9.06
N MET A 176 -18.54 -0.78 -9.74
CA MET A 176 -17.10 -0.69 -10.04
C MET A 176 -16.26 -0.59 -8.76
N LEU A 177 -16.70 0.22 -7.79
CA LEU A 177 -16.04 0.33 -6.49
C LEU A 177 -16.03 -1.01 -5.74
N ALA A 178 -17.16 -1.73 -5.74
CA ALA A 178 -17.29 -3.03 -5.12
C ALA A 178 -16.41 -4.11 -5.79
N TYR A 179 -16.18 -3.99 -7.11
CA TYR A 179 -15.29 -4.90 -7.83
C TYR A 179 -13.87 -4.90 -7.25
N LYS A 180 -13.37 -3.77 -6.73
CA LYS A 180 -12.05 -3.69 -6.09
C LYS A 180 -11.90 -4.63 -4.88
N TYR A 181 -12.99 -4.84 -4.14
CA TYR A 181 -13.01 -5.59 -2.89
C TYR A 181 -13.34 -7.07 -3.06
N ARG A 182 -13.66 -7.51 -4.29
CA ARG A 182 -13.87 -8.94 -4.55
C ARG A 182 -12.61 -9.76 -4.25
N PRO A 183 -12.74 -11.01 -3.77
CA PRO A 183 -11.63 -11.94 -3.71
C PRO A 183 -10.96 -12.09 -5.08
N ASN A 184 -9.62 -12.13 -5.11
CA ASN A 184 -8.86 -12.37 -6.33
C ASN A 184 -8.16 -13.73 -6.26
N PRO A 185 -8.74 -14.79 -6.84
CA PRO A 185 -8.21 -16.14 -6.74
C PRO A 185 -6.83 -16.31 -7.39
N LEU A 186 -6.45 -15.41 -8.31
CA LEU A 186 -5.17 -15.43 -9.01
C LEU A 186 -4.20 -14.36 -8.52
N ASN A 187 -4.61 -13.54 -7.53
CA ASN A 187 -3.85 -12.42 -6.96
C ASN A 187 -3.12 -11.53 -8.00
N ASN A 188 -3.64 -11.41 -9.22
CA ASN A 188 -3.07 -10.49 -10.20
C ASN A 188 -3.41 -9.03 -9.81
N PRO A 189 -2.62 -8.04 -10.23
CA PRO A 189 -3.04 -6.64 -10.07
C PRO A 189 -4.32 -6.42 -10.89
N ARG A 190 -5.39 -5.97 -10.21
CA ARG A 190 -6.61 -5.54 -10.88
C ARG A 190 -6.26 -4.32 -11.72
N ARG A 191 -6.55 -4.37 -13.02
CA ARG A 191 -6.48 -3.19 -13.87
C ARG A 191 -7.66 -2.30 -13.55
N ASP A 192 -7.37 -1.01 -13.35
CA ASP A 192 -8.41 0.02 -13.36
C ASP A 192 -9.00 0.03 -14.78
N TYR A 193 -10.31 -0.17 -14.87
CA TYR A 193 -11.00 -0.12 -16.15
C TYR A 193 -11.40 1.34 -16.43
N TYR A 194 -10.76 1.90 -17.47
CA TYR A 194 -10.89 3.26 -18.02
C TYR A 194 -10.17 4.36 -17.23
#